data_AF-A0AAU4ZP19-F1
#
_entry.id   AF-A0AAU4ZP19-F1
#
_cell.length_a   1.000
_cell.length_b   1.000
_cell.length_c   1.000
_cell.angle_alpha   90.00
_cell.angle_beta   90.00
_cell.angle_gamma   90.00
#
_symmetry.space_group_name_H-M   'P 1'
#
loop_
_entity.id
_entity.type
_entity.pdbx_description
1 polymer ?
#
loop_
_entity_poly.entity_id
_entity_poly.type
_entity_poly.pdbx_seq_one_letter_code
_entity_poly.pdbx_strand_id
1 'polypeptide(L)'
;MTDVKPATQPQDNGFRQPGRDAQGCPPHSSWSLSAQAPAHRRTTTEPLAVTDSAVAARRRQTQVKLSLFEKAIAQLRRERGRLTVRAIADRADVSSTFLYDNADARKLVQKAITASKNRHNRASEEAHDQIEASWRERALNAEAELTRTQKEVHAQRQQTSKLQGQTRDAEQMVPGESAQAITTENTTLKQHVLQLTQEHRTLQERLEGARSNNRFADRHSADSRSSSSNSNKQGRKGPTFYRDLNVSTTAETIVVILAASRCF
;
A
#
# COMPACT_ATOMS: atom_id res chain seq x y z
N MET A 1 18.56 -1.67 -1.26
CA MET A 1 19.27 -0.37 -1.31
C MET A 1 18.24 0.75 -1.26
N THR A 2 17.81 1.09 -0.05
CA THR A 2 17.16 2.37 0.26
C THR A 2 17.81 2.84 1.54
N ASP A 3 18.71 3.77 1.34
CA ASP A 3 19.52 4.45 2.33
C ASP A 3 18.70 5.58 2.99
N VAL A 4 19.25 6.15 4.06
CA VAL A 4 18.95 7.48 4.65
C VAL A 4 18.33 7.52 6.07
N LYS A 5 19.28 7.76 6.99
CA LYS A 5 19.31 8.61 8.21
C LYS A 5 18.59 8.20 9.51
N PRO A 6 19.37 7.89 10.57
CA PRO A 6 18.90 8.02 11.95
C PRO A 6 19.02 9.48 12.46
N ALA A 7 18.07 9.87 13.30
CA ALA A 7 17.93 11.18 13.91
C ALA A 7 18.99 11.44 15.01
N THR A 8 19.49 12.66 15.01
CA THR A 8 20.45 13.23 15.98
C THR A 8 19.81 13.40 17.37
N GLN A 9 20.45 12.85 18.40
CA GLN A 9 20.14 13.10 19.81
C GLN A 9 20.56 14.53 20.23
N PRO A 10 19.78 15.22 21.08
CA PRO A 10 20.22 16.48 21.68
C PRO A 10 21.16 16.23 22.87
N GLN A 11 22.33 16.85 22.82
CA GLN A 11 23.31 16.85 23.91
C GLN A 11 22.88 17.76 25.07
N ASP A 12 23.10 17.20 26.25
CA ASP A 12 23.03 17.78 27.58
C ASP A 12 24.12 18.85 27.76
N ASN A 13 23.73 20.11 27.96
CA ASN A 13 24.64 21.22 28.23
C ASN A 13 24.38 21.75 29.64
N GLY A 14 25.06 21.13 30.60
CA GLY A 14 25.23 21.66 31.94
C GLY A 14 26.01 22.97 31.91
N PHE A 15 25.41 24.04 32.41
CA PHE A 15 26.12 25.30 32.67
C PHE A 15 26.23 25.57 34.17
N ARG A 16 27.47 25.50 34.62
CA ARG A 16 27.99 25.88 35.94
C ARG A 16 27.70 27.34 36.27
N GLN A 17 27.45 27.57 37.56
CA GLN A 17 27.56 28.87 38.22
C GLN A 17 28.99 29.43 38.15
N PRO A 18 29.15 30.76 38.25
CA PRO A 18 30.28 31.32 38.98
C PRO A 18 29.85 32.14 40.20
N GLY A 19 30.56 31.87 41.30
CA GLY A 19 30.44 32.54 42.58
C GLY A 19 30.89 34.01 42.54
N ARG A 20 30.43 34.77 43.53
CA ARG A 20 30.90 36.13 43.82
C ARG A 20 31.59 36.13 45.17
N ASP A 21 32.91 36.16 45.12
CA ASP A 21 33.78 36.62 46.19
C ASP A 21 34.18 38.06 45.90
N ALA A 22 33.96 38.96 46.86
CA ALA A 22 34.67 40.24 47.07
C ALA A 22 34.21 40.77 48.43
N GLN A 23 34.98 40.63 49.52
CA GLN A 23 36.10 41.52 49.92
C GLN A 23 35.68 43.00 49.78
N GLY A 24 35.55 43.83 50.80
CA GLY A 24 36.25 43.89 52.09
C GLY A 24 37.10 45.17 52.14
N CYS A 25 36.76 46.09 53.07
CA CYS A 25 37.52 47.25 53.59
C CYS A 25 37.44 48.61 52.82
N PRO A 26 37.72 49.77 53.48
CA PRO A 26 37.53 50.16 54.90
C PRO A 26 36.90 51.58 55.06
N PRO A 27 36.61 52.05 56.30
CA PRO A 27 36.12 53.41 56.57
C PRO A 27 37.26 54.41 56.86
N HIS A 28 37.14 55.63 56.34
CA HIS A 28 38.06 56.74 56.64
C HIS A 28 37.32 57.96 57.21
N SER A 29 37.71 58.30 58.45
CA SER A 29 37.97 59.65 59.00
C SER A 29 37.03 60.80 58.60
N SER A 30 36.22 61.30 59.53
CA SER A 30 36.56 62.39 60.47
C SER A 30 36.87 63.73 59.80
N TRP A 31 35.83 64.58 59.67
CA TRP A 31 35.99 66.03 59.59
C TRP A 31 35.06 66.65 60.62
N SER A 32 35.64 66.99 61.77
CA SER A 32 35.07 67.94 62.72
C SER A 32 35.44 69.33 62.23
N LEU A 33 34.46 70.18 61.94
CA LEU A 33 34.65 71.63 61.96
C LEU A 33 33.43 72.27 62.65
N SER A 34 33.69 72.76 63.86
CA SER A 34 32.82 73.66 64.59
C SER A 34 32.63 74.96 63.82
N ALA A 35 31.38 75.40 63.66
CA ALA A 35 31.07 76.81 63.46
C ALA A 35 29.74 77.12 64.15
N GLN A 36 29.84 78.04 65.12
CA GLN A 36 28.75 78.56 65.94
C GLN A 36 27.74 79.37 65.12
N ALA A 37 26.51 79.42 65.65
CA ALA A 37 25.31 80.09 65.14
C ALA A 37 25.44 81.61 64.88
N PRO A 38 24.42 82.25 64.26
CA PRO A 38 23.41 82.87 65.13
C PRO A 38 21.95 82.72 64.66
N ALA A 39 21.08 82.77 65.66
CA ALA A 39 19.64 82.79 65.54
C ALA A 39 19.13 84.16 65.06
N HIS A 40 18.34 84.15 63.97
CA HIS A 40 17.37 85.20 63.70
C HIS A 40 15.96 84.60 63.57
N ARG A 41 15.11 85.06 64.49
CA ARG A 41 13.69 84.79 64.62
C ARG A 41 12.90 85.77 63.74
N ARG A 42 12.00 85.23 62.89
CA ARG A 42 10.70 85.77 62.42
C ARG A 42 10.38 85.09 61.06
N THR A 43 9.24 84.48 60.76
CA THR A 43 7.90 84.43 61.37
C THR A 43 7.23 83.13 60.92
N THR A 44 6.68 82.37 61.86
CA THR A 44 5.66 81.36 61.58
C THR A 44 4.35 82.10 61.32
N THR A 45 3.73 81.88 60.15
CA THR A 45 2.29 81.58 59.94
C THR A 45 2.05 81.51 58.42
N GLU A 46 2.32 80.34 57.82
CA GLU A 46 1.65 79.73 56.64
C GLU A 46 2.37 78.45 56.08
N PRO A 47 2.91 77.51 56.88
CA PRO A 47 3.48 76.29 56.29
C PRO A 47 2.43 75.21 55.94
N LEU A 48 1.29 75.14 56.64
CA LEU A 48 0.37 73.99 56.50
C LEU A 48 -0.41 74.00 55.16
N ALA A 49 -0.87 75.15 54.71
CA ALA A 49 -1.59 75.27 53.44
C ALA A 49 -0.67 75.08 52.21
N VAL A 50 0.59 75.55 52.30
CA VAL A 50 1.62 75.35 51.26
C VAL A 50 2.08 73.89 51.22
N THR A 51 2.19 73.21 52.35
CA THR A 51 2.49 71.77 52.38
C THR A 51 1.32 70.93 51.88
N ASP A 52 0.08 71.27 52.22
CA ASP A 52 -1.11 70.53 51.79
C ASP A 52 -1.35 70.69 50.28
N SER A 53 -1.17 71.91 49.75
CA SER A 53 -1.24 72.16 48.30
C SER A 53 -0.12 71.47 47.53
N ALA A 54 1.11 71.43 48.06
CA ALA A 54 2.22 70.69 47.47
C ALA A 54 2.01 69.16 47.48
N VAL A 55 1.47 68.62 48.57
CA VAL A 55 1.11 67.19 48.67
C VAL A 55 -0.02 66.86 47.70
N ALA A 56 -1.04 67.71 47.58
CA ALA A 56 -2.11 67.55 46.61
C ALA A 56 -1.59 67.59 45.16
N ALA A 57 -0.65 68.49 44.84
CA ALA A 57 0.00 68.56 43.54
C ALA A 57 0.78 67.28 43.20
N ARG A 58 1.55 66.72 44.15
CA ARG A 58 2.27 65.45 43.98
C ARG A 58 1.32 64.26 43.75
N ARG A 59 0.18 64.24 44.46
CA ARG A 59 -0.87 63.22 44.27
C ARG A 59 -1.48 63.30 42.87
N ARG A 60 -1.84 64.50 42.41
CA ARG A 60 -2.33 64.72 41.03
C ARG A 60 -1.32 64.28 39.99
N GLN A 61 -0.04 64.62 40.16
CA GLN A 61 1.03 64.20 39.24
C GLN A 61 1.19 62.67 39.20
N THR A 62 1.09 62.01 40.36
CA THR A 62 1.13 60.55 40.46
C THR A 62 -0.05 59.92 39.71
N GLN A 63 -1.26 60.45 39.90
CA GLN A 63 -2.47 59.99 39.22
C GLN A 63 -2.37 60.16 37.69
N VAL A 64 -1.83 61.29 37.21
CA VAL A 64 -1.59 61.51 35.78
C VAL A 64 -0.66 60.43 35.22
N LYS A 65 0.47 60.16 35.90
CA LYS A 65 1.42 59.11 35.47
C LYS A 65 0.77 57.72 35.46
N LEU A 66 -0.03 57.38 36.47
CA LEU A 66 -0.78 56.12 36.51
C LEU A 66 -1.76 56.00 35.32
N SER A 67 -2.46 57.09 34.97
CA SER A 67 -3.36 57.10 33.81
C SER A 67 -2.61 56.91 32.48
N LEU A 68 -1.38 57.43 32.37
CA LEU A 68 -0.52 57.21 31.21
C LEU A 68 -0.09 55.75 31.10
N PHE A 69 0.23 55.09 32.23
CA PHE A 69 0.52 53.66 32.25
C PHE A 69 -0.67 52.81 31.79
N GLU A 70 -1.89 53.11 32.25
CA GLU A 70 -3.09 52.39 31.81
C GLU A 70 -3.32 52.55 30.30
N LYS A 71 -3.15 53.76 29.77
CA LYS A 71 -3.22 54.04 28.33
C LYS A 71 -2.13 53.28 27.56
N ALA A 72 -0.89 53.28 28.02
CA ALA A 72 0.22 52.57 27.40
C ALA A 72 -0.01 51.05 27.38
N ILE A 73 -0.53 50.48 28.48
CA ILE A 73 -0.92 49.07 28.56
C ILE A 73 -2.04 48.75 27.57
N ALA A 74 -3.08 49.60 27.48
CA ALA A 74 -4.17 49.42 26.52
C ALA A 74 -3.67 49.49 25.07
N GLN A 75 -2.75 50.39 24.78
CA GLN A 75 -2.18 50.56 23.45
C GLN A 75 -1.30 49.36 23.06
N LEU A 76 -0.41 48.90 23.95
CA LEU A 76 0.42 47.72 23.71
C LEU A 76 -0.42 46.45 23.51
N ARG A 77 -1.57 46.35 24.18
CA ARG A 77 -2.53 45.24 23.95
C ARG A 77 -3.12 45.28 22.55
N ARG A 78 -3.43 46.47 22.02
CA ARG A 78 -3.97 46.64 20.65
C ARG A 78 -2.91 46.36 19.59
N GLU A 79 -1.71 46.85 19.79
CA GLU A 79 -0.56 46.69 18.88
C GLU A 79 0.07 45.30 18.93
N ARG A 80 -0.46 44.39 19.78
CA ARG A 80 0.11 43.04 20.05
C ARG A 80 1.59 43.08 20.46
N GLY A 81 2.03 44.20 21.03
CA GLY A 81 3.39 44.38 21.53
C GLY A 81 3.66 43.53 22.76
N ARG A 82 4.94 43.23 23.02
CA ARG A 82 5.35 42.54 24.25
C ARG A 82 5.07 43.43 25.46
N LEU A 83 4.16 43.00 26.32
CA LEU A 83 3.88 43.63 27.62
C LEU A 83 5.03 43.34 28.59
N THR A 84 6.11 44.12 28.49
CA THR A 84 7.22 44.12 29.44
C THR A 84 7.25 45.43 30.20
N VAL A 85 7.79 45.42 31.42
CA VAL A 85 7.94 46.61 32.27
C VAL A 85 8.60 47.76 31.50
N ARG A 86 9.68 47.44 30.76
CA ARG A 86 10.41 48.40 29.94
C ARG A 86 9.58 48.96 28.79
N ALA A 87 8.95 48.10 27.99
CA ALA A 87 8.12 48.56 26.88
C ALA A 87 6.94 49.43 27.35
N ILE A 88 6.39 49.15 28.53
CA ILE A 88 5.32 49.93 29.14
C ILE A 88 5.84 51.30 29.60
N ALA A 89 7.01 51.37 30.24
CA ALA A 89 7.65 52.62 30.65
C ALA A 89 8.02 53.51 29.45
N ASP A 90 8.65 52.93 28.44
CA ASP A 90 9.04 53.62 27.21
C ASP A 90 7.81 54.18 26.47
N ARG A 91 6.69 53.44 26.43
CA ARG A 91 5.45 53.87 25.76
C ARG A 91 4.63 54.87 26.56
N ALA A 92 4.75 54.87 27.89
CA ALA A 92 4.08 55.82 28.77
C ALA A 92 4.84 57.16 28.89
N ASP A 93 6.07 57.23 28.37
CA ASP A 93 7.01 58.34 28.56
C ASP A 93 7.25 58.65 30.04
N VAL A 94 7.39 57.59 30.85
CA VAL A 94 7.65 57.68 32.30
C VAL A 94 8.86 56.81 32.65
N SER A 95 9.72 57.29 33.54
CA SER A 95 10.91 56.52 33.93
C SER A 95 10.54 55.17 34.56
N SER A 96 11.34 54.15 34.28
CA SER A 96 11.18 52.84 34.92
C SER A 96 11.36 52.90 36.45
N THR A 97 12.06 53.90 36.99
CA THR A 97 12.23 54.08 38.44
C THR A 97 10.91 54.39 39.14
N PHE A 98 10.00 55.14 38.49
CA PHE A 98 8.67 55.41 39.04
C PHE A 98 7.85 54.13 39.31
N LEU A 99 8.06 53.08 38.50
CA LEU A 99 7.42 51.79 38.71
C LEU A 99 7.92 51.08 39.96
N TYR A 100 9.19 51.25 40.33
CA TYR A 100 9.73 50.62 41.54
C TYR A 100 9.28 51.35 42.81
N ASP A 101 9.17 52.68 42.73
CA ASP A 101 8.79 53.52 43.86
C ASP A 101 7.28 53.45 44.18
N ASN A 102 6.44 53.26 43.15
CA ASN A 102 4.98 53.27 43.32
C ASN A 102 4.38 51.85 43.33
N ALA A 103 3.80 51.45 44.47
CA ALA A 103 3.18 50.13 44.62
C ALA A 103 1.98 49.89 43.70
N ASP A 104 1.18 50.92 43.40
CA ASP A 104 -0.01 50.78 42.57
C ASP A 104 0.35 50.65 41.09
N ALA A 105 1.40 51.33 40.64
CA ALA A 105 1.95 51.14 39.30
C ALA A 105 2.44 49.70 39.08
N ARG A 106 3.10 49.09 40.07
CA ARG A 106 3.50 47.67 40.02
C ARG A 106 2.29 46.74 39.90
N LYS A 107 1.25 46.97 40.69
CA LYS A 107 0.03 46.17 40.65
C LYS A 107 -0.63 46.21 39.27
N LEU A 108 -0.71 47.40 38.66
CA LEU A 108 -1.29 47.57 37.32
C LEU A 108 -0.50 46.81 36.25
N VAL A 109 0.82 46.96 36.24
CA VAL A 109 1.70 46.26 35.29
C VAL A 109 1.64 44.75 35.50
N GLN A 110 1.72 44.29 36.75
CA GLN A 110 1.64 42.86 37.07
C GLN A 110 0.30 42.25 36.66
N LYS A 111 -0.82 42.92 36.95
CA LYS A 111 -2.15 42.51 36.50
C LYS A 111 -2.21 42.41 34.98
N ALA A 112 -1.60 43.36 34.27
CA ALA A 112 -1.59 43.37 32.82
C ALA A 112 -0.75 42.23 32.22
N ILE A 113 0.43 41.96 32.78
CA ILE A 113 1.33 40.87 32.37
C ILE A 113 0.66 39.52 32.64
N THR A 114 0.15 39.28 33.86
CA THR A 114 -0.54 38.04 34.23
C THR A 114 -1.75 37.80 33.32
N ALA A 115 -2.56 38.83 33.06
CA ALA A 115 -3.70 38.69 32.14
C ALA A 115 -3.27 38.35 30.70
N SER A 116 -2.13 38.87 30.24
CA SER A 116 -1.58 38.53 28.92
C SER A 116 -1.05 37.10 28.87
N LYS A 117 -0.32 36.68 29.90
CA LYS A 117 0.20 35.31 30.02
C LYS A 117 -0.93 34.29 30.05
N ASN A 118 -1.99 34.54 30.84
CA ASN A 118 -3.14 33.65 30.92
C ASN A 118 -3.87 33.50 29.57
N ARG A 119 -4.00 34.57 28.78
CA ARG A 119 -4.57 34.47 27.43
C ARG A 119 -3.69 33.65 26.49
N HIS A 120 -2.38 33.85 26.55
CA HIS A 120 -1.44 33.11 25.73
C HIS A 120 -1.43 31.61 26.09
N ASN A 121 -1.44 31.30 27.39
CA ASN A 121 -1.53 29.92 27.87
C ASN A 121 -2.82 29.24 27.38
N ARG A 122 -3.99 29.89 27.53
CA ARG A 122 -5.26 29.35 27.02
C ARG A 122 -5.23 29.09 25.52
N ALA A 123 -4.72 30.04 24.73
CA ALA A 123 -4.60 29.84 23.29
C ALA A 123 -3.64 28.69 22.94
N SER A 124 -2.59 28.48 23.74
CA SER A 124 -1.69 27.34 23.59
C SER A 124 -2.37 26.02 23.97
N GLU A 125 -3.08 25.99 25.09
CA GLU A 125 -3.87 24.84 25.56
C GLU A 125 -4.93 24.46 24.51
N GLU A 126 -5.70 25.42 24.01
CA GLU A 126 -6.69 25.20 22.94
C GLU A 126 -6.04 24.63 21.66
N ALA A 127 -4.86 25.13 21.29
CA ALA A 127 -4.12 24.59 20.13
C ALA A 127 -3.63 23.16 20.39
N HIS A 128 -3.16 22.86 21.60
CA HIS A 128 -2.77 21.50 22.00
C HIS A 128 -3.98 20.55 21.98
N ASP A 129 -5.11 20.96 22.55
CA ASP A 129 -6.34 20.17 22.57
C ASP A 129 -6.84 19.85 21.15
N GLN A 130 -6.75 20.82 20.22
CA GLN A 130 -7.08 20.61 18.81
C GLN A 130 -6.15 19.59 18.14
N ILE A 131 -4.84 19.68 18.41
CA ILE A 131 -3.86 18.73 17.87
C ILE A 131 -4.12 17.33 18.43
N GLU A 132 -4.36 17.21 19.74
CA GLU A 132 -4.65 15.92 20.35
C GLU A 132 -5.98 15.33 19.85
N ALA A 133 -7.02 16.15 19.66
CA ALA A 133 -8.28 15.71 19.07
C ALA A 133 -8.07 15.15 17.65
N SER A 134 -7.28 15.84 16.83
CA SER A 134 -6.90 15.36 15.50
C SER A 134 -6.11 14.04 15.57
N TRP A 135 -5.22 13.89 16.55
CA TRP A 135 -4.46 12.65 16.72
C TRP A 135 -5.33 11.49 17.18
N ARG A 136 -6.27 11.73 18.11
CA ARG A 136 -7.26 10.74 18.56
C ARG A 136 -8.12 10.27 17.40
N GLU A 137 -8.63 11.19 16.58
CA GLU A 137 -9.41 10.85 15.40
C GLU A 137 -8.59 10.01 14.40
N ARG A 138 -7.35 10.41 14.12
CA ARG A 138 -6.47 9.62 13.23
C ARG A 138 -6.16 8.23 13.78
N ALA A 139 -5.98 8.09 15.09
CA ALA A 139 -5.78 6.80 15.73
C ALA A 139 -7.03 5.92 15.59
N LEU A 140 -8.23 6.46 15.88
CA LEU A 140 -9.49 5.73 15.74
C LEU A 140 -9.75 5.32 14.28
N ASN A 141 -9.49 6.20 13.32
CA ASN A 141 -9.62 5.88 11.91
C ASN A 141 -8.63 4.77 11.48
N ALA A 142 -7.39 4.82 11.96
CA ALA A 142 -6.41 3.77 11.69
C ALA A 142 -6.81 2.42 12.30
N GLU A 143 -7.35 2.40 13.53
CA GLU A 143 -7.86 1.19 14.17
C GLU A 143 -9.06 0.59 13.43
N ALA A 144 -9.98 1.45 12.94
CA ALA A 144 -11.12 1.02 12.14
C ALA A 144 -10.69 0.37 10.82
N GLU A 145 -9.76 1.00 10.09
CA GLU A 145 -9.21 0.46 8.84
C GLU A 145 -8.40 -0.82 9.07
N LEU A 146 -7.63 -0.90 10.16
CA LEU A 146 -6.93 -2.13 10.53
C LEU A 146 -7.92 -3.27 10.80
N THR A 147 -8.99 -3.00 11.55
CA THR A 147 -10.03 -4.00 11.85
C THR A 147 -10.76 -4.45 10.58
N ARG A 148 -11.04 -3.52 9.67
CA ARG A 148 -11.67 -3.82 8.38
C ARG A 148 -10.78 -4.73 7.54
N THR A 149 -9.52 -4.34 7.33
CA THR A 149 -8.56 -5.13 6.54
C THR A 149 -8.31 -6.51 7.13
N GLN A 150 -8.25 -6.64 8.47
CA GLN A 150 -8.16 -7.94 9.14
C GLN A 150 -9.38 -8.83 8.85
N LYS A 151 -10.59 -8.28 8.87
CA LYS A 151 -11.81 -9.01 8.50
C LYS A 151 -11.78 -9.47 7.04
N GLU A 152 -11.34 -8.61 6.13
CA GLU A 152 -11.21 -8.94 4.71
C GLU A 152 -10.18 -10.06 4.48
N VAL A 153 -9.00 -9.98 5.12
CA VAL A 153 -7.99 -11.05 5.06
C VAL A 153 -8.54 -12.36 5.62
N HIS A 154 -9.31 -12.31 6.71
CA HIS A 154 -9.91 -13.52 7.26
C HIS A 154 -10.94 -14.14 6.31
N ALA A 155 -11.81 -13.33 5.72
CA ALA A 155 -12.78 -13.78 4.71
C ALA A 155 -12.08 -14.38 3.48
N GLN A 156 -10.99 -13.76 3.01
CA GLN A 156 -10.19 -14.30 1.92
C GLN A 156 -9.56 -15.65 2.27
N ARG A 157 -9.00 -15.80 3.48
CA ARG A 157 -8.44 -17.09 3.93
C ARG A 157 -9.51 -18.18 4.00
N GLN A 158 -10.70 -17.86 4.48
CA GLN A 158 -11.83 -18.80 4.48
C GLN A 158 -12.21 -19.23 3.06
N GLN A 159 -12.30 -18.27 2.13
CA GLN A 159 -12.60 -18.57 0.73
C GLN A 159 -11.49 -19.41 0.08
N THR A 160 -10.22 -19.11 0.33
CA THR A 160 -9.09 -19.92 -0.15
C THR A 160 -9.17 -21.34 0.39
N SER A 161 -9.44 -21.53 1.68
CA SER A 161 -9.60 -22.87 2.26
C SER A 161 -10.77 -23.63 1.65
N LYS A 162 -11.89 -22.95 1.39
CA LYS A 162 -13.06 -23.54 0.70
C LYS A 162 -12.69 -23.99 -0.71
N LEU A 163 -12.04 -23.14 -1.50
CA LEU A 163 -11.62 -23.45 -2.86
C LEU A 163 -10.59 -24.58 -2.88
N GLN A 164 -9.64 -24.60 -1.94
CA GLN A 164 -8.69 -25.70 -1.79
C GLN A 164 -9.35 -27.03 -1.45
N GLY A 165 -10.41 -27.01 -0.62
CA GLY A 165 -11.25 -28.18 -0.37
C GLY A 165 -11.90 -28.69 -1.65
N GLN A 166 -12.53 -27.79 -2.41
CA GLN A 166 -13.16 -28.12 -3.69
C GLN A 166 -12.17 -28.70 -4.72
N THR A 167 -10.95 -28.17 -4.79
CA THR A 167 -9.89 -28.72 -5.64
C THR A 167 -9.50 -30.13 -5.22
N ARG A 168 -9.32 -30.38 -3.92
CA ARG A 168 -9.01 -31.73 -3.41
C ARG A 168 -10.15 -32.72 -3.68
N ASP A 169 -11.40 -32.29 -3.48
CA ASP A 169 -12.57 -33.12 -3.77
C ASP A 169 -12.61 -33.49 -5.26
N ALA A 170 -12.36 -32.52 -6.15
CA ALA A 170 -12.29 -32.76 -7.60
C ALA A 170 -11.12 -33.68 -8.01
N GLU A 171 -9.94 -33.51 -7.40
CA GLU A 171 -8.79 -34.39 -7.61
C GLU A 171 -9.07 -35.83 -7.14
N GLN A 172 -9.83 -36.00 -6.05
CA GLN A 172 -10.21 -37.32 -5.57
C GLN A 172 -11.26 -37.99 -6.47
N MET A 173 -12.15 -37.21 -7.09
CA MET A 173 -13.14 -37.74 -8.04
C MET A 173 -12.53 -38.17 -9.39
N VAL A 174 -11.38 -37.61 -9.78
CA VAL A 174 -10.66 -37.98 -10.99
C VAL A 174 -9.28 -38.53 -10.62
N PRO A 175 -9.19 -39.83 -10.27
CA PRO A 175 -7.91 -40.44 -9.95
C PRO A 175 -6.91 -40.22 -11.10
N GLY A 176 -5.69 -39.78 -10.80
CA GLY A 176 -4.66 -39.61 -11.82
C GLY A 176 -4.39 -40.88 -12.64
N GLU A 177 -4.57 -42.05 -12.01
CA GLU A 177 -4.50 -43.36 -12.66
C GLU A 177 -5.56 -43.53 -13.77
N SER A 178 -6.78 -43.02 -13.58
CA SER A 178 -7.83 -43.12 -14.61
C SER A 178 -7.55 -42.20 -15.80
N ALA A 179 -7.01 -41.01 -15.56
CA ALA A 179 -6.59 -40.10 -16.64
C ALA A 179 -5.44 -40.68 -17.47
N GLN A 180 -4.46 -41.32 -16.81
CA GLN A 180 -3.36 -42.00 -17.50
C GLN A 180 -3.86 -43.24 -18.26
N ALA A 181 -4.73 -44.05 -17.66
CA ALA A 181 -5.32 -45.22 -18.32
C ALA A 181 -6.15 -44.83 -19.56
N ILE A 182 -6.95 -43.78 -19.48
CA ILE A 182 -7.69 -43.25 -20.63
C ILE A 182 -6.72 -42.75 -21.70
N THR A 183 -5.61 -42.12 -21.31
CA THR A 183 -4.60 -41.63 -22.27
C THR A 183 -3.93 -42.79 -23.00
N THR A 184 -3.54 -43.86 -22.29
CA THR A 184 -2.94 -45.05 -22.91
C THR A 184 -3.94 -45.80 -23.77
N GLU A 185 -5.19 -45.94 -23.34
CA GLU A 185 -6.26 -46.51 -24.17
C GLU A 185 -6.51 -45.67 -25.43
N ASN A 186 -6.48 -44.34 -25.31
CA ASN A 186 -6.66 -43.47 -26.47
C ASN A 186 -5.50 -43.60 -27.47
N THR A 187 -4.26 -43.78 -27.01
CA THR A 187 -3.11 -43.98 -27.90
C THR A 187 -3.14 -45.36 -28.56
N THR A 188 -3.51 -46.41 -27.84
CA THR A 188 -3.68 -47.75 -28.44
C THR A 188 -4.81 -47.76 -29.45
N LEU A 189 -5.97 -47.19 -29.13
CA LEU A 189 -7.09 -47.08 -30.06
C LEU A 189 -6.71 -46.29 -31.32
N LYS A 190 -5.97 -45.19 -31.19
CA LYS A 190 -5.44 -44.44 -32.35
C LYS A 190 -4.51 -45.30 -33.21
N GLN A 191 -3.63 -46.09 -32.60
CA GLN A 191 -2.75 -47.02 -33.32
C GLN A 191 -3.57 -48.08 -34.07
N HIS A 192 -4.58 -48.66 -33.42
CA HIS A 192 -5.48 -49.64 -34.06
C HIS A 192 -6.25 -49.02 -35.23
N VAL A 193 -6.76 -47.80 -35.10
CA VAL A 193 -7.44 -47.10 -36.20
C VAL A 193 -6.49 -46.87 -37.38
N LEU A 194 -5.24 -46.46 -37.13
CA LEU A 194 -4.24 -46.29 -38.19
C LEU A 194 -3.91 -47.62 -38.88
N GLN A 195 -3.72 -48.69 -38.11
CA GLN A 195 -3.46 -50.02 -38.64
C GLN A 195 -4.62 -50.50 -39.53
N LEU A 196 -5.86 -50.45 -39.02
CA LEU A 196 -7.05 -50.87 -39.78
C LEU A 196 -7.24 -50.03 -41.05
N THR A 197 -6.92 -48.73 -41.00
CA THR A 197 -6.97 -47.86 -42.18
C THR A 197 -5.94 -48.28 -43.23
N GLN A 198 -4.73 -48.65 -42.82
CA GLN A 198 -3.70 -49.15 -43.72
C GLN A 198 -4.09 -50.52 -44.30
N GLU A 199 -4.56 -51.45 -43.48
CA GLU A 199 -5.04 -52.77 -43.92
C GLU A 199 -6.18 -52.63 -44.93
N HIS A 200 -7.17 -51.80 -44.65
CA HIS A 200 -8.27 -51.52 -45.57
C HIS A 200 -7.77 -51.01 -46.92
N ARG A 201 -6.80 -50.07 -46.93
CA ARG A 201 -6.18 -49.57 -48.15
C ARG A 201 -5.47 -50.68 -48.93
N THR A 202 -4.68 -51.52 -48.27
CA THR A 202 -3.98 -52.63 -48.93
C THR A 202 -4.95 -53.65 -49.53
N LEU A 203 -6.05 -53.98 -48.83
CA LEU A 203 -7.07 -54.88 -49.32
C LEU A 203 -7.80 -54.30 -50.53
N GLN A 204 -8.08 -53.00 -50.50
CA GLN A 204 -8.68 -52.29 -51.62
C GLN A 204 -7.77 -52.31 -52.86
N GLU A 205 -6.47 -52.04 -52.70
CA GLU A 205 -5.49 -52.12 -53.78
C GLU A 205 -5.39 -53.55 -54.36
N ARG A 206 -5.40 -54.59 -53.51
CA ARG A 206 -5.40 -56.00 -53.96
C ARG A 206 -6.68 -56.36 -54.73
N LEU A 207 -7.82 -55.85 -54.29
CA LEU A 207 -9.11 -56.09 -54.94
C LEU A 207 -9.19 -55.37 -56.29
N GLU A 208 -8.66 -54.16 -56.41
CA GLU A 208 -8.51 -53.45 -57.68
C GLU A 208 -7.54 -54.18 -58.63
N GLY A 209 -6.41 -54.68 -58.11
CA GLY A 209 -5.47 -55.51 -58.86
C GLY A 209 -6.11 -56.81 -59.39
N ALA A 210 -6.84 -57.55 -58.55
CA ALA A 210 -7.55 -58.76 -58.95
C ALA A 210 -8.63 -58.48 -60.00
N ARG A 211 -9.39 -57.38 -59.85
CA ARG A 211 -10.35 -56.91 -60.86
C ARG A 211 -9.68 -56.57 -62.18
N SER A 212 -8.53 -55.90 -62.14
CA SER A 212 -7.75 -55.58 -63.34
C SER A 212 -7.23 -56.85 -64.03
N ASN A 213 -6.71 -57.81 -63.26
CA ASN A 213 -6.22 -59.08 -63.78
C ASN A 213 -7.34 -59.92 -64.43
N ASN A 214 -8.52 -59.99 -63.81
CA ASN A 214 -9.68 -60.64 -64.41
C ASN A 214 -10.10 -59.96 -65.72
N ARG A 215 -10.17 -58.63 -65.74
CA ARG A 215 -10.45 -57.88 -66.99
C ARG A 215 -9.40 -58.14 -68.07
N PHE A 216 -8.13 -58.33 -67.69
CA PHE A 216 -7.07 -58.68 -68.63
C PHE A 216 -7.22 -60.12 -69.16
N ALA A 217 -7.46 -61.09 -68.28
CA ALA A 217 -7.69 -62.49 -68.65
C ALA A 217 -8.92 -62.65 -69.55
N ASP A 218 -10.00 -61.91 -69.28
CA ASP A 218 -11.21 -61.89 -70.12
C ASP A 218 -10.90 -61.36 -71.53
N ARG A 219 -10.16 -60.24 -71.64
CA ARG A 219 -9.76 -59.68 -72.94
C ARG A 219 -8.84 -60.63 -73.71
N HIS A 220 -7.85 -61.22 -73.05
CA HIS A 220 -6.94 -62.17 -73.68
C HIS A 220 -7.66 -63.45 -74.14
N SER A 221 -8.62 -63.93 -73.34
CA SER A 221 -9.48 -65.06 -73.71
C SER A 221 -10.37 -64.74 -74.90
N ALA A 222 -10.92 -63.52 -74.97
CA ALA A 222 -11.70 -63.07 -76.12
C ALA A 222 -10.84 -62.94 -77.39
N ASP A 223 -9.63 -62.37 -77.27
CA ASP A 223 -8.71 -62.18 -78.40
C ASP A 223 -8.20 -63.52 -78.96
N SER A 224 -7.74 -64.43 -78.10
CA SER A 224 -7.35 -65.79 -78.48
C SER A 224 -8.50 -66.56 -79.14
N ARG A 225 -9.73 -66.41 -78.65
CA ARG A 225 -10.93 -67.00 -79.26
C ARG A 225 -11.23 -66.41 -80.63
N SER A 226 -11.01 -65.11 -80.83
CA SER A 226 -11.16 -64.45 -82.13
C SER A 226 -10.11 -64.89 -83.15
N SER A 227 -8.84 -64.99 -82.74
CA SER A 227 -7.72 -65.43 -83.58
C SER A 227 -7.87 -66.90 -84.00
N SER A 228 -8.34 -67.77 -83.10
CA SER A 228 -8.68 -69.17 -83.42
C SER A 228 -9.85 -69.28 -84.41
N SER A 229 -10.87 -68.42 -84.29
CA SER A 229 -11.97 -68.38 -85.27
C SER A 229 -11.52 -67.94 -86.67
N ASN A 230 -10.43 -67.17 -86.74
CA ASN A 230 -9.86 -66.68 -88.01
C ASN A 230 -8.89 -67.69 -88.64
N SER A 231 -8.08 -68.40 -87.84
CA SER A 231 -7.23 -69.50 -88.31
C SER A 231 -8.03 -70.75 -88.73
N ASN A 232 -9.18 -71.02 -88.09
CA ASN A 232 -10.10 -72.07 -88.50
C ASN A 232 -10.82 -71.78 -89.85
N LYS A 233 -10.66 -70.56 -90.42
CA LYS A 233 -11.09 -70.24 -91.79
C LYS A 233 -10.02 -70.52 -92.85
N GLN A 234 -8.75 -70.78 -92.48
CA GLN A 234 -7.65 -71.01 -93.43
C GLN A 234 -7.20 -72.48 -93.58
N GLY A 235 -7.79 -73.42 -92.83
CA GLY A 235 -7.44 -74.85 -92.90
C GLY A 235 -8.65 -75.75 -93.06
N ARG A 236 -9.25 -75.84 -94.25
CA ARG A 236 -10.25 -76.87 -94.57
C ARG A 236 -9.90 -77.60 -95.87
N LYS A 237 -9.16 -78.71 -95.77
CA LYS A 237 -9.32 -79.92 -96.62
C LYS A 237 -8.86 -81.20 -95.87
N GLY A 238 -9.84 -82.01 -95.45
CA GLY A 238 -9.74 -83.47 -95.27
C GLY A 238 -9.28 -84.00 -93.89
N PRO A 239 -9.58 -85.27 -93.56
CA PRO A 239 -10.93 -85.77 -93.35
C PRO A 239 -11.15 -86.32 -91.93
N THR A 240 -12.43 -86.43 -91.59
CA THR A 240 -13.03 -87.08 -90.44
C THR A 240 -12.46 -88.49 -90.19
N PHE A 241 -11.97 -88.73 -88.97
CA PHE A 241 -11.87 -90.08 -88.41
C PHE A 241 -12.74 -90.15 -87.16
N TYR A 242 -13.81 -90.93 -87.27
CA TYR A 242 -14.60 -91.45 -86.17
C TYR A 242 -13.73 -92.39 -85.32
N ARG A 243 -13.81 -92.28 -84.00
CA ARG A 243 -13.58 -93.44 -83.13
C ARG A 243 -14.48 -93.34 -81.90
N ASP A 244 -15.43 -94.26 -81.89
CA ASP A 244 -16.31 -94.60 -80.77
C ASP A 244 -15.56 -95.40 -79.67
N LEU A 245 -16.28 -95.51 -78.54
CA LEU A 245 -16.13 -96.42 -77.39
C LEU A 245 -15.13 -95.95 -76.32
N ASN A 246 -15.40 -95.98 -75.02
CA ASN A 246 -16.33 -96.77 -74.20
C ASN A 246 -16.52 -95.99 -72.86
N VAL A 247 -17.74 -95.73 -72.39
CA VAL A 247 -18.49 -96.51 -71.37
C VAL A 247 -17.84 -96.55 -69.98
N SER A 248 -18.54 -95.88 -69.06
CA SER A 248 -18.89 -96.31 -67.70
C SER A 248 -17.97 -95.96 -66.52
N THR A 249 -18.66 -95.49 -65.47
CA THR A 249 -18.40 -95.68 -64.03
C THR A 249 -17.19 -94.94 -63.45
N THR A 250 -17.27 -94.22 -62.33
CA THR A 250 -18.11 -94.33 -61.14
C THR A 250 -18.26 -92.98 -60.44
N ALA A 251 -19.37 -92.87 -59.71
CA ALA A 251 -19.56 -91.97 -58.58
C ALA A 251 -18.41 -92.00 -57.55
N GLU A 252 -18.37 -90.93 -56.75
CA GLU A 252 -17.77 -90.84 -55.41
C GLU A 252 -16.26 -91.03 -55.27
N THR A 253 -15.51 -89.94 -55.13
CA THR A 253 -14.78 -89.60 -53.88
C THR A 253 -14.05 -88.26 -54.03
N ILE A 254 -13.77 -87.61 -52.90
CA ILE A 254 -13.06 -86.33 -52.71
C ILE A 254 -13.99 -85.12 -52.57
N VAL A 255 -14.82 -85.22 -51.53
CA VAL A 255 -15.32 -84.12 -50.67
C VAL A 255 -14.29 -83.80 -49.55
N VAL A 256 -13.02 -84.15 -49.69
CA VAL A 256 -12.03 -84.07 -48.57
C VAL A 256 -11.17 -82.80 -48.57
N ILE A 257 -11.42 -81.80 -49.43
CA ILE A 257 -10.71 -80.50 -49.37
C ILE A 257 -11.67 -79.35 -49.04
N LEU A 258 -12.61 -79.60 -48.13
CA LEU A 258 -13.55 -78.61 -47.59
C LEU A 258 -13.71 -78.81 -46.06
N ALA A 259 -12.59 -78.97 -45.35
CA ALA A 259 -12.57 -79.01 -43.87
C ALA A 259 -11.25 -78.53 -43.26
N ALA A 260 -10.55 -77.57 -43.89
CA ALA A 260 -9.35 -76.94 -43.32
C ALA A 260 -9.44 -75.39 -43.29
N SER A 261 -10.64 -74.85 -43.06
CA SER A 261 -10.86 -73.40 -42.89
C SER A 261 -11.68 -73.03 -41.65
N ARG A 262 -11.65 -73.90 -40.63
CA ARG A 262 -12.09 -73.58 -39.27
C ARG A 262 -10.96 -73.90 -38.31
N CYS A 263 -10.00 -72.98 -38.25
CA CYS A 263 -9.06 -72.71 -37.17
C CYS A 263 -7.92 -71.85 -37.72
N PHE A 264 -8.23 -70.59 -38.04
CA PHE A 264 -7.42 -69.40 -37.78
C PHE A 264 -8.27 -68.16 -38.05
#